data_AF-A0A0A3HWJ1-F1
#
_entry.id   AF-A0A0A3HWJ1-F1
#
_cell.length_a   1.000
_cell.length_b   1.000
_cell.length_c   1.000
_cell.angle_alpha   90.00
_cell.angle_beta   90.00
_cell.angle_gamma   90.00
#
_symmetry.space_group_name_H-M   'P 1'
#
loop_
_entity.id
_entity.type
_entity.pdbx_description
1 polymer ?
#
loop_
_entity_poly.entity_id
_entity_poly.type
_entity_poly.pdbx_seq_one_letter_code
_entity_poly.pdbx_strand_id
1 'polypeptide(L)'
;MRIAKHVIDNYIFEIPLGLNKTDIINLKRVTEKGTYKCAFCGGRVRIESGDVKGTYFSHFKDESCIANASKLEKAYLTYKNQIMREEPKQQIVVSLLKNELEGLKKIYSHLKVDLGYNIPIFQTHLPDVVVELGEGKKKYAMSVVTKINKESDLELSETLKKRNQYFIKLGFEPIWFVERSHEAREYRSREIVFWESEKNILQQSKEDKEWTRFLKDLTPSALRLSEILGIKKILKSLTVQSIMYLSPKDNGKFLIYRFIEELETNPCRAYLINEPYEMTMGEALSIHENEFLFAVSEKEKKGREVFNELYKEAEKNIKAEIEVQKPEREKVLTGKDERANIHSNVENLTISQRQKSIPTGAVLAEVTAVTEYTDYLNSFSLETELNKMTKEEKFIFNNLIEKYNLTRENYPGLCKVALKKGKYIHTPHTLWQLWILDQILTTFRGKQLTAKMLYQEINSQFRFDYKFKSKWDLLLYEYLLLLEDIGLLRTIKRSIVIDVNTVFSVQLETLPLINDFKMNSYIAFYYSQYFDEDSQVLDEVRKIEVRKAYENYKAILTSL
;
A
#
# COMPACT_ATOMS: atom_id res chain seq x y z
N MET A 1 20.77 37.01 -14.30
CA MET A 1 20.51 35.61 -13.91
C MET A 1 20.75 35.45 -12.41
N ARG A 2 19.95 34.66 -11.68
CA ARG A 2 20.15 34.48 -10.22
C ARG A 2 21.00 33.28 -9.85
N ILE A 3 21.37 32.47 -10.83
CA ILE A 3 22.20 31.28 -10.66
C ILE A 3 23.55 31.43 -11.35
N ALA A 4 24.58 30.75 -10.86
CA ALA A 4 25.87 30.58 -11.52
C ALA A 4 26.48 29.22 -11.13
N LYS A 5 27.42 28.71 -11.91
CA LYS A 5 28.13 27.46 -11.62
C LYS A 5 29.41 27.76 -10.85
N HIS A 6 29.62 27.13 -9.70
CA HIS A 6 30.89 27.20 -8.97
C HIS A 6 31.98 26.50 -9.78
N VAL A 7 33.14 27.13 -9.99
CA VAL A 7 34.17 26.62 -10.90
C VAL A 7 34.86 25.37 -10.37
N ILE A 8 35.04 25.28 -9.05
CA ILE A 8 35.73 24.15 -8.41
C ILE A 8 34.76 22.98 -8.22
N ASP A 9 33.64 23.25 -7.55
CA ASP A 9 32.73 22.19 -7.10
C ASP A 9 31.64 21.84 -8.13
N ASN A 10 31.56 22.60 -9.23
CA ASN A 10 30.59 22.39 -10.32
C ASN A 10 29.10 22.42 -9.94
N TYR A 11 28.72 22.83 -8.72
CA TYR A 11 27.32 23.00 -8.31
C TYR A 11 26.74 24.34 -8.79
N ILE A 12 25.40 24.40 -8.87
CA ILE A 12 24.67 25.62 -9.21
C ILE A 12 24.40 26.41 -7.93
N PHE A 13 25.03 27.57 -7.81
CA PHE A 13 24.79 28.53 -6.73
C PHE A 13 23.67 29.48 -7.13
N GLU A 14 22.60 29.53 -6.33
CA GLU A 14 21.52 30.51 -6.45
C GLU A 14 21.71 31.61 -5.39
N ILE A 15 21.69 32.87 -5.82
CA ILE A 15 21.83 34.02 -4.92
C ILE A 15 20.62 34.07 -3.97
N PRO A 16 20.82 33.98 -2.63
CA PRO A 16 19.73 34.10 -1.66
C PRO A 16 18.97 35.43 -1.78
N LEU A 17 17.68 35.45 -1.43
CA LEU A 17 16.92 36.69 -1.29
C LEU A 17 17.35 37.41 0.00
N GLY A 18 17.42 38.75 -0.05
CA GLY A 18 17.64 39.56 1.16
C GLY A 18 19.07 39.56 1.71
N LEU A 19 20.08 39.34 0.86
CA LEU A 19 21.48 39.47 1.27
C LEU A 19 21.78 40.87 1.82
N ASN A 20 22.53 40.93 2.92
CA ASN A 20 22.99 42.21 3.46
C ASN A 20 24.14 42.78 2.60
N LYS A 21 24.50 44.05 2.83
CA LYS A 21 25.56 44.74 2.06
C LYS A 21 26.91 44.01 2.12
N THR A 22 27.25 43.44 3.27
CA THR A 22 28.52 42.71 3.47
C THR A 22 28.57 41.45 2.61
N ASP A 23 27.49 40.67 2.57
CA ASP A 23 27.40 39.45 1.76
C ASP A 23 27.47 39.76 0.27
N ILE A 24 26.82 40.84 -0.17
CA ILE A 24 26.89 41.31 -1.57
C ILE A 24 28.33 41.69 -1.93
N ILE A 25 29.05 42.41 -1.06
CA ILE A 25 30.46 42.77 -1.28
C ILE A 25 31.34 41.51 -1.35
N ASN A 26 31.12 40.54 -0.46
CA ASN A 26 31.85 39.28 -0.46
C ASN A 26 31.60 38.50 -1.77
N LEU A 27 30.34 38.38 -2.19
CA LEU A 27 29.98 37.73 -3.46
C LEU A 27 30.57 38.44 -4.68
N LYS A 28 30.64 39.77 -4.69
CA LYS A 28 31.36 40.53 -5.73
C LYS A 28 32.84 40.16 -5.78
N ARG A 29 33.54 40.16 -4.65
CA ARG A 29 34.96 39.77 -4.57
C ARG A 29 35.19 38.33 -5.03
N VAL A 30 34.31 37.41 -4.65
CA VAL A 30 34.41 35.99 -5.04
C VAL A 30 34.18 35.82 -6.55
N THR A 31 33.22 36.54 -7.14
CA THR A 31 32.99 36.52 -8.59
C THR A 31 34.11 37.17 -9.40
N GLU A 32 34.70 38.27 -8.93
CA GLU A 32 35.87 38.93 -9.54
C GLU A 32 37.09 38.01 -9.62
N LYS A 33 37.25 37.11 -8.65
CA LYS A 33 38.28 36.06 -8.65
C LYS A 33 38.00 34.92 -9.63
N GLY A 34 36.89 34.96 -10.37
CA GLY A 34 36.52 33.93 -11.35
C GLY A 34 35.97 32.64 -10.71
N THR A 35 35.56 32.68 -9.45
CA THR A 35 35.05 31.52 -8.70
C THR A 35 33.71 31.00 -9.24
N TYR A 36 32.97 31.85 -9.95
CA TYR A 36 31.70 31.50 -10.59
C TYR A 36 31.75 31.77 -12.09
N LYS A 37 31.11 30.89 -12.85
CA LYS A 37 30.86 31.04 -14.29
C LYS A 37 29.37 31.03 -14.56
N CYS A 38 28.98 31.61 -15.68
CA CYS A 38 27.62 31.49 -16.18
C CYS A 38 27.24 30.01 -16.24
N ALA A 39 26.16 29.64 -15.56
CA ALA A 39 25.65 28.27 -15.56
C ALA A 39 25.27 27.77 -16.98
N PHE A 40 25.15 28.68 -17.94
CA PHE A 40 24.63 28.41 -19.27
C PHE A 40 25.70 28.43 -20.37
N CYS A 41 26.44 29.53 -20.53
CA CYS A 41 27.48 29.62 -21.57
C CYS A 41 28.89 29.35 -21.04
N GLY A 42 29.07 29.15 -19.73
CA GLY A 42 30.39 29.02 -19.10
C GLY A 42 31.24 30.31 -19.09
N GLY A 43 30.71 31.42 -19.61
CA GLY A 43 31.33 32.74 -19.60
C GLY A 43 31.52 33.28 -18.18
N ARG A 44 32.34 34.32 -18.01
CA ARG A 44 32.60 34.89 -16.68
C ARG A 44 31.39 35.71 -16.24
N VAL A 45 31.10 35.65 -14.95
CA VAL A 45 30.00 36.42 -14.36
C VAL A 45 30.49 37.26 -13.20
N ARG A 46 29.81 38.38 -12.98
CA ARG A 46 29.98 39.31 -11.86
C ARG A 46 28.66 39.50 -11.14
N ILE A 47 28.71 39.96 -9.89
CA ILE A 47 27.52 40.32 -9.14
C ILE A 47 27.15 41.79 -9.37
N GLU A 48 25.93 42.01 -9.84
CA GLU A 48 25.28 43.31 -9.85
C GLU A 48 24.20 43.36 -8.77
N SER A 49 23.98 44.53 -8.19
CA SER A 49 22.95 44.75 -7.18
C SER A 49 22.37 46.12 -7.37
N GLY A 50 21.04 46.23 -7.39
CA GLY A 50 20.33 47.50 -7.48
C GLY A 50 18.93 47.38 -6.91
N ASP A 51 18.32 48.53 -6.60
CA ASP A 51 17.07 48.59 -5.83
C ASP A 51 15.88 47.94 -6.58
N VAL A 52 15.90 47.93 -7.91
CA VAL A 52 14.81 47.44 -8.75
C VAL A 52 14.92 45.94 -9.05
N LYS A 53 16.12 45.47 -9.44
CA LYS A 53 16.33 44.08 -9.89
C LYS A 53 16.90 43.16 -8.79
N GLY A 54 17.19 43.70 -7.61
CA GLY A 54 17.88 42.98 -6.54
C GLY A 54 19.31 42.60 -6.93
N THR A 55 19.86 41.58 -6.26
CA THR A 55 21.20 41.05 -6.52
C THR A 55 21.15 39.90 -7.53
N TYR A 56 21.95 39.99 -8.59
CA TYR A 56 21.99 39.00 -9.67
C TYR A 56 23.40 38.83 -10.27
N PHE A 57 23.65 37.68 -10.88
CA PHE A 57 24.80 37.47 -11.75
C PHE A 57 24.54 38.12 -13.12
N SER A 58 25.55 38.84 -13.59
CA SER A 58 25.60 39.51 -14.89
C SER A 58 26.88 39.08 -15.60
N HIS A 59 26.88 39.06 -16.93
CA HIS A 59 28.12 38.89 -17.68
C HIS A 59 28.97 40.17 -17.58
N PHE A 60 30.25 40.06 -17.94
CA PHE A 60 31.08 41.25 -18.15
C PHE A 60 30.58 42.02 -19.38
N LYS A 61 30.88 43.34 -19.44
CA LYS A 61 30.28 44.29 -20.42
C LYS A 61 30.42 43.86 -21.90
N ASP A 62 31.35 42.97 -22.21
CA ASP A 62 31.64 42.52 -23.58
C ASP A 62 31.32 41.03 -23.81
N GLU A 63 30.78 40.34 -22.80
CA GLU A 63 30.37 38.95 -22.88
C GLU A 63 28.83 38.90 -22.92
N SER A 64 28.25 38.49 -24.05
CA SER A 64 26.80 38.21 -24.10
C SER A 64 26.58 36.70 -23.94
N CYS A 65 25.50 36.34 -23.25
CA CYS A 65 25.13 34.94 -23.17
C CYS A 65 24.66 34.50 -24.56
N ILE A 66 25.27 33.45 -25.13
CA ILE A 66 24.91 32.88 -26.42
C ILE A 66 23.38 32.68 -26.49
N ALA A 67 22.75 32.85 -27.66
CA ALA A 67 21.29 32.77 -27.86
C ALA A 67 20.60 31.53 -27.23
N ASN A 68 21.34 30.45 -26.98
CA ASN A 68 20.86 29.24 -26.31
C ASN A 68 20.68 29.38 -24.79
N ALA A 69 21.25 30.41 -24.16
CA ALA A 69 21.19 30.59 -22.72
C ALA A 69 19.79 30.92 -22.20
N SER A 70 19.01 31.72 -22.94
CA SER A 70 17.61 31.98 -22.56
C SER A 70 16.75 30.71 -22.62
N LYS A 71 17.03 29.82 -23.59
CA LYS A 71 16.36 28.52 -23.69
C LYS A 71 16.74 27.62 -22.52
N LEU A 72 18.02 27.60 -22.16
CA LEU A 72 18.55 26.80 -21.05
C LEU A 72 18.06 27.32 -19.69
N GLU A 73 17.96 28.63 -19.49
CA GLU A 73 17.37 29.25 -18.30
C GLU A 73 15.89 28.88 -18.17
N LYS A 74 15.13 28.93 -19.27
CA LYS A 74 13.73 28.46 -19.28
C LYS A 74 13.63 26.97 -18.93
N ALA A 75 14.45 26.12 -19.53
CA ALA A 75 14.48 24.68 -19.24
C ALA A 75 14.80 24.41 -17.75
N TYR A 76 15.78 25.13 -17.19
CA TYR A 76 16.11 25.04 -15.77
C TYR A 76 14.96 25.50 -14.85
N LEU A 77 14.28 26.60 -15.18
CA LEU A 77 13.12 27.06 -14.41
C LEU A 77 11.96 26.07 -14.49
N THR A 78 11.69 25.50 -15.67
CA THR A 78 10.71 24.43 -15.84
C THR A 78 11.06 23.23 -14.98
N TYR A 79 12.33 22.80 -15.00
CA TYR A 79 12.82 21.71 -14.15
C TYR A 79 12.66 22.03 -12.66
N LYS A 80 13.07 23.22 -12.22
CA LYS A 80 12.92 23.67 -10.83
C LYS A 80 11.45 23.62 -10.39
N ASN A 81 10.54 24.13 -11.22
CA ASN A 81 9.10 24.10 -10.95
C ASN A 81 8.55 22.67 -10.89
N GLN A 82 9.06 21.76 -11.72
CA GLN A 82 8.71 20.35 -11.69
C GLN A 82 9.11 19.71 -10.36
N ILE A 83 10.32 20.00 -9.88
CA ILE A 83 10.85 19.43 -8.63
C ILE A 83 10.44 20.19 -7.36
N MET A 84 9.86 21.39 -7.44
CA MET A 84 9.38 22.12 -6.25
C MET A 84 8.29 21.35 -5.48
N ARG A 85 7.60 20.42 -6.15
CA ARG A 85 6.57 19.57 -5.53
C ARG A 85 7.16 18.37 -4.78
N GLU A 86 8.43 18.05 -5.03
CA GLU A 86 9.16 16.88 -4.52
C GLU A 86 9.86 17.19 -3.17
N GLU A 87 10.36 16.17 -2.47
CA GLU A 87 11.10 16.35 -1.21
C GLU A 87 12.54 16.86 -1.43
N PRO A 88 13.13 17.62 -0.49
CA PRO A 88 14.53 18.06 -0.56
C PRO A 88 15.54 16.92 -0.77
N LYS A 89 15.21 15.70 -0.32
CA LYS A 89 16.04 14.51 -0.48
C LYS A 89 16.19 14.08 -1.94
N GLN A 90 15.28 14.47 -2.84
CA GLN A 90 15.38 14.16 -4.26
C GLN A 90 16.71 14.67 -4.83
N GLN A 91 17.14 15.88 -4.46
CA GLN A 91 18.40 16.44 -4.95
C GLN A 91 19.63 15.63 -4.49
N ILE A 92 19.58 15.10 -3.27
CA ILE A 92 20.62 14.21 -2.75
C ILE A 92 20.68 12.95 -3.61
N VAL A 93 19.54 12.32 -3.86
CA VAL A 93 19.46 11.14 -4.74
C VAL A 93 20.00 11.44 -6.14
N VAL A 94 19.57 12.53 -6.77
CA VAL A 94 20.01 12.90 -8.12
C VAL A 94 21.52 13.15 -8.15
N SER A 95 22.08 13.75 -7.10
CA SER A 95 23.53 13.93 -6.98
C SER A 95 24.29 12.61 -6.84
N LEU A 96 23.77 11.65 -6.07
CA LEU A 96 24.36 10.32 -5.93
C LEU A 96 24.34 9.58 -7.27
N LEU A 97 23.18 9.56 -7.94
CA LEU A 97 23.00 8.95 -9.26
C LEU A 97 23.99 9.54 -10.28
N LYS A 98 24.07 10.86 -10.35
CA LYS A 98 25.00 11.54 -11.27
C LYS A 98 26.45 11.21 -10.97
N ASN A 99 26.85 11.23 -9.69
CA ASN A 99 28.22 10.94 -9.29
C ASN A 99 28.63 9.51 -9.66
N GLU A 100 27.73 8.53 -9.46
CA GLU A 100 27.99 7.15 -9.84
C GLU A 100 28.16 7.02 -11.37
N LEU A 101 27.25 7.62 -12.15
CA LEU A 101 27.31 7.62 -13.61
C LEU A 101 28.56 8.32 -14.16
N GLU A 102 28.99 9.44 -13.57
CA GLU A 102 30.25 10.10 -13.93
C GLU A 102 31.48 9.27 -13.53
N GLY A 103 31.38 8.46 -12.47
CA GLY A 103 32.37 7.44 -12.15
C GLY A 103 32.48 6.40 -13.26
N LEU A 104 31.34 5.86 -13.70
CA LEU A 104 31.26 4.87 -14.80
C LEU A 104 31.79 5.41 -16.13
N LYS A 105 31.65 6.71 -16.39
CA LYS A 105 32.16 7.36 -17.61
C LYS A 105 33.68 7.24 -17.76
N LYS A 106 34.41 7.08 -16.66
CA LYS A 106 35.86 6.83 -16.67
C LYS A 106 36.20 5.43 -17.18
N ILE A 107 35.28 4.48 -17.03
CA ILE A 107 35.42 3.08 -17.45
C ILE A 107 34.85 2.91 -18.87
N TYR A 108 33.70 3.51 -19.14
CA TYR A 108 32.97 3.41 -20.40
C TYR A 108 33.05 4.74 -21.16
N SER A 109 34.04 4.89 -22.03
CA SER A 109 34.29 6.14 -22.78
C SER A 109 33.14 6.58 -23.70
N HIS A 110 32.26 5.65 -24.07
CA HIS A 110 31.07 5.90 -24.89
C HIS A 110 29.83 6.31 -24.07
N LEU A 111 29.93 6.34 -22.74
CA LEU A 111 28.87 6.79 -21.84
C LEU A 111 28.85 8.33 -21.79
N LYS A 112 27.71 8.92 -22.14
CA LYS A 112 27.46 10.35 -21.92
C LYS A 112 26.41 10.51 -20.83
N VAL A 113 26.67 11.44 -19.92
CA VAL A 113 25.82 11.72 -18.76
C VAL A 113 25.63 13.22 -18.71
N ASP A 114 24.38 13.65 -18.67
CA ASP A 114 23.99 15.06 -18.58
C ASP A 114 22.76 15.23 -17.71
N LEU A 115 22.53 16.44 -17.22
CA LEU A 115 21.28 16.77 -16.54
C LEU A 115 20.19 17.01 -17.59
N GLY A 116 18.95 16.58 -17.34
CA GLY A 116 17.90 16.64 -18.35
C GLY A 116 17.60 18.05 -18.86
N TYR A 117 17.73 19.06 -18.01
CA TYR A 117 17.56 20.46 -18.41
C TYR A 117 18.67 20.97 -19.35
N ASN A 118 19.81 20.30 -19.46
CA ASN A 118 20.86 20.64 -20.42
C ASN A 118 20.58 20.12 -21.82
N ILE A 119 19.62 19.20 -21.99
CA ILE A 119 19.37 18.52 -23.26
C ILE A 119 18.22 19.25 -24.00
N PRO A 120 18.50 19.92 -25.15
CA PRO A 120 17.54 20.84 -25.79
C PRO A 120 16.24 20.19 -26.30
N ILE A 121 16.21 18.86 -26.45
CA ILE A 121 15.03 18.14 -26.93
C ILE A 121 13.90 18.10 -25.89
N PHE A 122 14.23 18.22 -24.60
CA PHE A 122 13.24 18.27 -23.53
C PHE A 122 12.75 19.70 -23.34
N GLN A 123 11.48 19.94 -23.62
CA GLN A 123 10.84 21.26 -23.52
C GLN A 123 9.73 21.30 -22.48
N THR A 124 8.97 20.20 -22.35
CA THR A 124 7.75 20.15 -21.53
C THR A 124 7.98 19.40 -20.21
N HIS A 125 8.58 18.23 -20.29
CA HIS A 125 8.91 17.39 -19.15
C HIS A 125 10.40 17.09 -19.19
N LEU A 126 11.07 17.25 -18.06
CA LEU A 126 12.52 17.10 -18.00
C LEU A 126 12.87 15.93 -17.08
N PRO A 127 13.71 14.98 -17.53
CA PRO A 127 14.26 13.99 -16.62
C PRO A 127 15.29 14.63 -15.69
N ASP A 128 15.62 13.96 -14.59
CA ASP A 128 16.67 14.44 -13.69
C ASP A 128 18.05 14.25 -14.32
N VAL A 129 18.27 13.07 -14.89
CA VAL A 129 19.53 12.70 -15.57
C VAL A 129 19.21 12.06 -16.93
N VAL A 130 20.02 12.40 -17.93
CA VAL A 130 19.99 11.80 -19.26
C VAL A 130 21.28 11.02 -19.46
N VAL A 131 21.14 9.80 -19.97
CA VAL A 131 22.27 8.93 -20.27
C VAL A 131 22.22 8.48 -21.72
N GLU A 132 23.34 8.54 -22.43
CA GLU A 132 23.50 7.94 -23.76
C GLU A 132 24.59 6.87 -23.73
N LEU A 133 24.29 5.70 -24.30
CA LEU A 133 25.18 4.55 -24.46
C LEU A 133 25.38 4.19 -25.93
N GLY A 134 26.54 3.61 -26.25
CA GLY A 134 26.88 3.11 -27.58
C GLY A 134 26.76 4.16 -28.68
N GLU A 135 27.33 5.36 -28.46
CA GLU A 135 27.25 6.50 -29.41
C GLU A 135 25.82 7.00 -29.67
N GLY A 136 24.94 6.87 -28.67
CA GLY A 136 23.55 7.34 -28.76
C GLY A 136 22.57 6.32 -29.34
N LYS A 137 23.00 5.06 -29.53
CA LYS A 137 22.11 3.94 -29.88
C LYS A 137 21.08 3.67 -28.79
N LYS A 138 21.47 3.83 -27.53
CA LYS A 138 20.61 3.69 -26.36
C LYS A 138 20.58 5.00 -25.60
N LYS A 139 19.38 5.47 -25.28
CA LYS A 139 19.17 6.75 -24.59
C LYS A 139 18.21 6.53 -23.46
N TYR A 140 18.58 6.99 -22.27
CA TYR A 140 17.79 6.84 -21.05
C TYR A 140 17.41 8.19 -20.48
N ALA A 141 16.17 8.29 -20.02
CA ALA A 141 15.63 9.43 -19.29
C ALA A 141 15.37 8.98 -17.85
N MET A 142 16.31 9.25 -16.94
CA MET A 142 16.25 8.81 -15.55
C MET A 142 15.57 9.88 -14.69
N SER A 143 14.61 9.47 -13.85
CA SER A 143 13.87 10.34 -12.94
C SER A 143 13.66 9.69 -11.58
N VAL A 144 13.65 10.50 -10.54
CA VAL A 144 13.41 10.13 -9.15
C VAL A 144 12.03 10.63 -8.77
N VAL A 145 11.24 9.77 -8.14
CA VAL A 145 9.91 10.09 -7.64
C VAL A 145 9.93 10.06 -6.11
N THR A 146 9.51 11.17 -5.52
CA THR A 146 9.32 11.32 -4.07
C THR A 146 7.90 11.78 -3.76
N LYS A 147 7.59 11.86 -2.46
CA LYS A 147 6.33 12.40 -1.93
C LYS A 147 5.09 11.67 -2.44
N ILE A 148 5.18 10.35 -2.63
CA ILE A 148 4.02 9.52 -2.94
C ILE A 148 3.17 9.37 -1.68
N ASN A 149 1.94 9.88 -1.72
CA ASN A 149 0.98 9.80 -0.62
C ASN A 149 -0.45 9.71 -1.16
N LYS A 150 -1.38 9.33 -0.30
CA LYS A 150 -2.78 9.11 -0.65
C LYS A 150 -3.44 10.36 -1.26
N GLU A 151 -3.12 11.55 -0.75
CA GLU A 151 -3.77 12.80 -1.14
C GLU A 151 -3.39 13.25 -2.56
N SER A 152 -2.16 12.96 -2.98
CA SER A 152 -1.60 13.42 -4.27
C SER A 152 -1.43 12.32 -5.31
N ASP A 153 -1.68 11.05 -4.95
CA ASP A 153 -1.40 9.89 -5.81
C ASP A 153 -2.06 10.01 -7.19
N LEU A 154 -3.35 10.37 -7.27
CA LEU A 154 -4.04 10.45 -8.56
C LEU A 154 -3.48 11.55 -9.48
N GLU A 155 -3.18 12.74 -8.94
CA GLU A 155 -2.60 13.84 -9.73
C GLU A 155 -1.16 13.52 -10.16
N LEU A 156 -0.37 12.96 -9.23
CA LEU A 156 1.01 12.55 -9.48
C LEU A 156 1.06 11.45 -10.54
N SER A 157 0.21 10.44 -10.42
CA SER A 157 0.07 9.32 -11.33
C SER A 157 -0.20 9.76 -12.78
N GLU A 158 -1.17 10.65 -12.98
CA GLU A 158 -1.45 11.23 -14.30
C GLU A 158 -0.28 12.05 -14.85
N THR A 159 0.45 12.74 -13.97
CA THR A 159 1.65 13.49 -14.34
C THR A 159 2.78 12.55 -14.78
N LEU A 160 3.04 11.48 -14.02
CA LEU A 160 4.06 10.49 -14.33
C LEU A 160 3.76 9.75 -15.63
N LYS A 161 2.50 9.38 -15.86
CA LYS A 161 2.05 8.77 -17.12
C LYS A 161 2.34 9.67 -18.33
N LYS A 162 2.03 10.96 -18.25
CA LYS A 162 2.33 11.95 -19.30
C LYS A 162 3.84 12.11 -19.51
N ARG A 163 4.63 12.18 -18.44
CA ARG A 163 6.11 12.25 -18.51
C ARG A 163 6.69 11.01 -19.19
N ASN A 164 6.23 9.82 -18.81
CA ASN A 164 6.68 8.55 -19.35
C ASN A 164 6.43 8.47 -20.87
N GLN A 165 5.20 8.80 -21.31
CA GLN A 165 4.85 8.85 -22.73
C GLN A 165 5.66 9.89 -23.50
N TYR A 166 5.91 11.06 -22.89
CA TYR A 166 6.72 12.11 -23.49
C TYR A 166 8.16 11.66 -23.75
N PHE A 167 8.80 11.00 -22.78
CA PHE A 167 10.17 10.49 -22.94
C PHE A 167 10.27 9.42 -24.03
N ILE A 168 9.32 8.47 -24.05
CA ILE A 168 9.23 7.44 -25.09
C ILE A 168 9.08 8.08 -26.48
N LYS A 169 8.21 9.09 -26.61
CA LYS A 169 8.00 9.81 -27.88
C LYS A 169 9.27 10.50 -28.40
N LEU A 170 10.16 10.92 -27.50
CA LEU A 170 11.46 11.51 -27.86
C LEU A 170 12.56 10.47 -28.12
N GLY A 171 12.23 9.17 -28.07
CA GLY A 171 13.19 8.08 -28.30
C GLY A 171 14.07 7.75 -27.10
N PHE A 172 13.63 8.11 -25.88
CA PHE A 172 14.31 7.75 -24.64
C PHE A 172 13.58 6.62 -23.93
N GLU A 173 14.35 5.71 -23.34
CA GLU A 173 13.89 4.68 -22.41
C GLU A 173 13.77 5.30 -21.01
N PRO A 174 12.56 5.45 -20.44
CA PRO A 174 12.39 6.07 -19.14
C PRO A 174 12.87 5.12 -18.04
N ILE A 175 13.61 5.61 -17.04
CA ILE A 175 13.92 4.83 -15.85
C ILE A 175 13.48 5.63 -14.64
N TRP A 176 12.72 4.98 -13.77
CA TRP A 176 12.17 5.60 -12.58
C TRP A 176 12.74 4.97 -11.32
N PHE A 177 13.13 5.82 -10.38
CA PHE A 177 13.57 5.43 -9.04
C PHE A 177 12.58 5.98 -8.01
N VAL A 178 12.09 5.14 -7.10
CA VAL A 178 11.17 5.56 -6.04
C VAL A 178 11.92 5.70 -4.72
N GLU A 179 11.70 6.77 -3.95
CA GLU A 179 12.29 6.85 -2.60
C GLU A 179 11.75 5.72 -1.72
N ARG A 180 12.64 4.99 -1.04
CA ARG A 180 12.30 3.87 -0.15
C ARG A 180 11.33 4.23 0.98
N SER A 181 11.23 5.51 1.37
CA SER A 181 10.27 5.94 2.40
C SER A 181 8.81 5.60 2.06
N HIS A 182 8.51 5.35 0.78
CA HIS A 182 7.19 5.00 0.26
C HIS A 182 6.94 3.49 0.14
N GLU A 183 7.92 2.65 0.48
CA GLU A 183 7.79 1.20 0.45
C GLU A 183 6.68 0.72 1.40
N ALA A 184 5.66 0.04 0.86
CA ALA A 184 4.58 -0.55 1.63
C ALA A 184 4.51 -2.08 1.41
N ARG A 185 4.84 -2.83 2.46
CA ARG A 185 4.77 -4.30 2.48
C ARG A 185 3.83 -4.81 3.54
N GLU A 186 3.17 -5.91 3.23
CA GLU A 186 2.47 -6.70 4.21
C GLU A 186 3.42 -7.76 4.78
N TYR A 187 3.88 -7.59 6.02
CA TYR A 187 4.90 -8.44 6.66
C TYR A 187 4.52 -9.92 6.82
N ARG A 188 3.26 -10.29 6.58
CA ARG A 188 2.74 -11.66 6.81
C ARG A 188 2.35 -12.38 5.53
N SER A 189 2.41 -11.71 4.39
CA SER A 189 2.06 -12.25 3.10
C SER A 189 3.21 -11.99 2.12
N ARG A 190 3.27 -12.75 1.03
CA ARG A 190 4.12 -12.42 -0.11
C ARG A 190 3.44 -11.36 -0.98
N GLU A 191 2.89 -10.31 -0.37
CA GLU A 191 2.23 -9.21 -1.06
C GLU A 191 3.03 -7.91 -0.91
N ILE A 192 3.08 -7.15 -2.00
CA ILE A 192 3.47 -5.75 -2.00
C ILE A 192 2.25 -4.91 -2.37
N VAL A 193 2.10 -3.77 -1.71
CA VAL A 193 1.05 -2.80 -1.99
C VAL A 193 1.74 -1.53 -2.47
N PHE A 194 1.27 -0.97 -3.58
CA PHE A 194 1.82 0.25 -4.13
C PHE A 194 0.73 1.16 -4.67
N TRP A 195 1.05 2.44 -4.74
CA TRP A 195 0.17 3.48 -5.23
C TRP A 195 0.03 3.44 -6.77
N GLU A 196 -1.00 4.09 -7.32
CA GLU A 196 -1.20 4.12 -8.77
C GLU A 196 -0.05 4.89 -9.47
N SER A 197 0.56 5.87 -8.78
CA SER A 197 1.76 6.55 -9.23
C SER A 197 2.94 5.60 -9.45
N GLU A 198 3.15 4.66 -8.52
CA GLU A 198 4.21 3.65 -8.60
C GLU A 198 3.94 2.66 -9.73
N LYS A 199 2.69 2.29 -9.93
CA LYS A 199 2.27 1.41 -11.03
C LYS A 199 2.53 2.02 -12.41
N ASN A 200 2.25 3.31 -12.58
CA ASN A 200 2.37 3.97 -13.89
C ASN A 200 3.81 4.24 -14.34
N ILE A 201 4.79 4.00 -13.47
CA ILE A 201 6.22 4.09 -13.77
C ILE A 201 6.89 2.72 -13.93
N LEU A 202 6.15 1.61 -13.74
CA LEU A 202 6.67 0.26 -13.92
C LEU A 202 7.08 0.03 -15.37
N GLN A 203 8.24 -0.61 -15.53
CA GLN A 203 8.73 -1.05 -16.83
C GLN A 203 9.31 -2.45 -16.74
N GLN A 204 9.12 -3.20 -17.81
CA GLN A 204 9.58 -4.58 -17.86
C GLN A 204 11.04 -4.64 -18.32
N SER A 205 11.94 -4.91 -17.37
CA SER A 205 13.36 -5.13 -17.63
C SER A 205 13.62 -6.42 -18.41
N LYS A 206 14.88 -6.63 -18.87
CA LYS A 206 15.31 -7.90 -19.47
C LYS A 206 15.08 -9.07 -18.50
N GLU A 207 15.42 -8.86 -17.23
CA GLU A 207 15.28 -9.84 -16.17
C GLU A 207 13.81 -10.19 -15.89
N ASP A 208 12.91 -9.19 -15.91
CA ASP A 208 11.47 -9.43 -15.77
C ASP A 208 10.91 -10.31 -16.90
N LYS A 209 11.44 -10.15 -18.13
CA LYS A 209 11.07 -11.00 -19.26
C LYS A 209 11.60 -12.43 -19.08
N GLU A 210 12.80 -12.60 -18.53
CA GLU A 210 13.33 -13.93 -18.20
C GLU A 210 12.49 -14.63 -17.13
N TRP A 211 12.15 -13.91 -16.06
CA TRP A 211 11.21 -14.41 -15.04
C TRP A 211 9.85 -14.75 -15.63
N THR A 212 9.29 -13.89 -16.48
CA THR A 212 8.01 -14.15 -17.17
C THR A 212 8.08 -15.43 -18.02
N ARG A 213 9.18 -15.64 -18.76
CA ARG A 213 9.38 -16.86 -19.55
C ARG A 213 9.48 -18.08 -18.64
N PHE A 214 10.31 -18.01 -17.61
CA PHE A 214 10.49 -19.07 -16.64
C PHE A 214 9.16 -19.49 -15.99
N LEU A 215 8.32 -18.54 -15.58
CA LEU A 215 7.01 -18.85 -15.00
C LEU A 215 6.06 -19.51 -16.01
N LYS A 216 6.08 -19.07 -17.26
CA LYS A 216 5.28 -19.68 -18.34
C LYS A 216 5.74 -21.10 -18.68
N ASP A 217 7.05 -21.35 -18.59
CA ASP A 217 7.63 -22.69 -18.78
C ASP A 217 7.27 -23.62 -17.61
N LEU A 218 7.17 -23.09 -16.38
CA LEU A 218 6.70 -23.83 -15.21
C LEU A 218 5.21 -24.17 -15.27
N THR A 219 4.38 -23.20 -15.64
CA THR A 219 2.93 -23.38 -15.78
C THR A 219 2.35 -22.44 -16.84
N PRO A 220 1.49 -22.93 -17.74
CA PRO A 220 0.92 -22.08 -18.78
C PRO A 220 -0.17 -21.13 -18.25
N SER A 221 -0.64 -21.31 -17.01
CA SER A 221 -1.79 -20.59 -16.45
C SER A 221 -1.45 -19.89 -15.14
N ALA A 222 -1.81 -18.60 -15.06
CA ALA A 222 -1.73 -17.80 -13.84
C ALA A 222 -2.65 -18.35 -12.74
N LEU A 223 -3.85 -18.85 -13.12
CA LEU A 223 -4.78 -19.50 -12.18
C LEU A 223 -4.13 -20.74 -11.56
N ARG A 224 -3.51 -21.59 -12.37
CA ARG A 224 -2.81 -22.78 -11.87
C ARG A 224 -1.62 -22.42 -10.98
N LEU A 225 -0.91 -21.32 -11.28
CA LEU A 225 0.15 -20.82 -10.40
C LEU A 225 -0.43 -20.40 -9.04
N SER A 226 -1.54 -19.66 -9.04
CA SER A 226 -2.25 -19.26 -7.81
C SER A 226 -2.69 -20.46 -6.99
N GLU A 227 -3.28 -21.46 -7.63
CA GLU A 227 -3.71 -22.71 -6.98
C GLU A 227 -2.53 -23.44 -6.33
N ILE A 228 -1.43 -23.60 -7.07
CA ILE A 228 -0.27 -24.35 -6.58
C ILE A 228 0.38 -23.65 -5.40
N LEU A 229 0.52 -22.33 -5.47
CA LEU A 229 1.19 -21.55 -4.43
C LEU A 229 0.25 -21.10 -3.30
N GLY A 230 -1.03 -21.48 -3.35
CA GLY A 230 -2.03 -21.06 -2.35
C GLY A 230 -2.23 -19.54 -2.32
N ILE A 231 -2.07 -18.87 -3.46
CA ILE A 231 -2.29 -17.43 -3.59
C ILE A 231 -3.79 -17.21 -3.54
N LYS A 232 -4.27 -16.55 -2.48
CA LYS A 232 -5.71 -16.32 -2.24
C LYS A 232 -6.39 -15.55 -3.37
N LYS A 233 -5.65 -14.62 -3.98
CA LYS A 233 -6.16 -13.74 -5.03
C LYS A 233 -5.73 -14.18 -6.41
N ILE A 234 -6.56 -13.85 -7.39
CA ILE A 234 -6.33 -14.21 -8.78
C ILE A 234 -5.25 -13.29 -9.36
N LEU A 235 -4.16 -13.90 -9.84
CA LEU A 235 -3.12 -13.21 -10.58
C LEU A 235 -3.65 -12.81 -11.96
N LYS A 236 -3.41 -11.55 -12.36
CA LYS A 236 -3.90 -11.00 -13.63
C LYS A 236 -3.26 -11.67 -14.85
N SER A 237 -1.98 -12.02 -14.76
CA SER A 237 -1.23 -12.73 -15.80
C SER A 237 0.03 -13.38 -15.20
N LEU A 238 0.84 -14.06 -16.01
CA LEU A 238 2.19 -14.50 -15.60
C LEU A 238 3.28 -13.47 -15.91
N THR A 239 2.88 -12.23 -16.22
CA THR A 239 3.81 -11.15 -16.55
C THR A 239 4.45 -10.64 -15.28
N VAL A 240 5.75 -10.82 -15.16
CA VAL A 240 6.55 -10.30 -14.06
C VAL A 240 6.93 -8.86 -14.35
N GLN A 241 6.88 -8.03 -13.32
CA GLN A 241 7.34 -6.65 -13.30
C GLN A 241 8.26 -6.44 -12.10
N SER A 242 8.97 -5.31 -12.13
CA SER A 242 9.82 -4.90 -11.03
C SER A 242 9.64 -3.45 -10.66
N ILE A 243 9.87 -3.18 -9.38
CA ILE A 243 9.99 -1.84 -8.84
C ILE A 243 11.30 -1.73 -8.05
N MET A 244 11.97 -0.60 -8.21
CA MET A 244 13.24 -0.30 -7.55
C MET A 244 13.04 0.86 -6.57
N TYR A 245 13.22 0.56 -5.29
CA TYR A 245 13.24 1.57 -4.23
C TYR A 245 14.67 1.96 -3.91
N LEU A 246 14.96 3.25 -3.87
CA LEU A 246 16.27 3.77 -3.53
C LEU A 246 16.27 4.33 -2.10
N SER A 247 17.26 3.91 -1.31
CA SER A 247 17.50 4.47 0.03
C SER A 247 18.69 5.43 0.01
N PRO A 248 18.48 6.75 0.13
CA PRO A 248 19.59 7.70 0.26
C PRO A 248 20.36 7.54 1.57
N LYS A 249 19.77 6.94 2.61
CA LYS A 249 20.42 6.74 3.92
C LYS A 249 21.44 5.60 3.90
N ASP A 250 21.24 4.60 3.03
CA ASP A 250 22.03 3.37 3.01
C ASP A 250 23.09 3.41 1.89
N ASN A 251 23.80 4.54 1.75
CA ASN A 251 24.75 4.78 0.67
C ASN A 251 24.18 4.57 -0.74
N GLY A 252 22.90 4.91 -0.95
CA GLY A 252 22.27 4.80 -2.27
C GLY A 252 22.01 3.37 -2.72
N LYS A 253 21.79 2.44 -1.80
CA LYS A 253 21.35 1.09 -2.14
C LYS A 253 19.94 1.10 -2.76
N PHE A 254 19.77 0.24 -3.75
CA PHE A 254 18.49 -0.14 -4.31
C PHE A 254 17.96 -1.41 -3.65
N LEU A 255 16.65 -1.43 -3.43
CA LEU A 255 15.89 -2.60 -3.03
C LEU A 255 14.97 -2.95 -4.20
N ILE A 256 15.13 -4.16 -4.74
CA ILE A 256 14.37 -4.62 -5.91
C ILE A 256 13.31 -5.61 -5.48
N TYR A 257 12.09 -5.37 -5.95
CA TYR A 257 10.98 -6.30 -5.87
C TYR A 257 10.70 -6.87 -7.25
N ARG A 258 10.54 -8.19 -7.34
CA ARG A 258 9.96 -8.86 -8.51
C ARG A 258 8.57 -9.35 -8.13
N PHE A 259 7.58 -9.05 -8.96
CA PHE A 259 6.19 -9.35 -8.62
C PHE A 259 5.31 -9.60 -9.84
N ILE A 260 4.13 -10.14 -9.57
CA ILE A 260 3.04 -10.35 -10.52
C ILE A 260 1.82 -9.60 -10.02
N GLU A 261 1.24 -8.73 -10.86
CA GLU A 261 0.03 -7.97 -10.50
C GLU A 261 -1.17 -8.89 -10.19
N GLU A 262 -1.90 -8.55 -9.13
CA GLU A 262 -3.23 -9.09 -8.85
C GLU A 262 -4.28 -8.43 -9.76
N LEU A 263 -5.42 -9.07 -9.94
CA LEU A 263 -6.52 -8.51 -10.72
C LEU A 263 -7.11 -7.27 -10.01
N GLU A 264 -6.99 -6.11 -10.66
CA GLU A 264 -7.69 -4.83 -10.39
C GLU A 264 -7.98 -4.50 -8.92
N THR A 265 -6.94 -4.13 -8.17
CA THR A 265 -7.03 -3.65 -6.78
C THR A 265 -6.70 -2.16 -6.68
N ASN A 266 -7.35 -1.44 -5.76
CA ASN A 266 -6.99 -0.07 -5.37
C ASN A 266 -6.94 0.05 -3.83
N PRO A 267 -5.75 0.28 -3.22
CA PRO A 267 -4.43 0.45 -3.85
C PRO A 267 -3.97 -0.80 -4.60
N CYS A 268 -3.03 -0.64 -5.52
CA CYS A 268 -2.54 -1.75 -6.34
C CYS A 268 -1.80 -2.77 -5.48
N ARG A 269 -2.03 -4.04 -5.77
CA ARG A 269 -1.42 -5.17 -5.07
C ARG A 269 -0.77 -6.13 -6.04
N ALA A 270 0.30 -6.75 -5.58
CA ALA A 270 0.99 -7.75 -6.35
C ALA A 270 1.61 -8.84 -5.46
N TYR A 271 1.74 -10.02 -6.03
CA TYR A 271 2.40 -11.15 -5.41
C TYR A 271 3.91 -11.11 -5.67
N LEU A 272 4.71 -11.18 -4.61
CA LEU A 272 6.16 -11.24 -4.66
C LEU A 272 6.63 -12.65 -5.03
N ILE A 273 7.35 -12.76 -6.16
CA ILE A 273 7.85 -14.06 -6.64
C ILE A 273 9.14 -14.48 -5.92
N ASN A 274 9.86 -13.54 -5.33
CA ASN A 274 11.05 -13.80 -4.51
C ASN A 274 11.13 -12.83 -3.33
N GLU A 275 12.00 -13.15 -2.38
CA GLU A 275 12.41 -12.14 -1.41
C GLU A 275 13.12 -11.00 -2.13
N PRO A 276 12.83 -9.74 -1.78
CA PRO A 276 13.56 -8.63 -2.35
C PRO A 276 15.02 -8.72 -1.95
N TYR A 277 15.88 -8.19 -2.80
CA TYR A 277 17.29 -8.13 -2.51
C TYR A 277 17.84 -6.73 -2.70
N GLU A 278 18.84 -6.42 -1.90
CA GLU A 278 19.57 -5.17 -2.01
C GLU A 278 20.67 -5.28 -3.08
N MET A 279 20.88 -4.19 -3.79
CA MET A 279 22.05 -3.96 -4.63
C MET A 279 22.56 -2.54 -4.43
N THR A 280 23.84 -2.35 -4.60
CA THR A 280 24.48 -1.03 -4.64
C THR A 280 24.14 -0.29 -5.92
N MET A 281 24.35 1.03 -5.93
CA MET A 281 24.13 1.84 -7.12
C MET A 281 25.02 1.41 -8.29
N GLY A 282 26.29 1.07 -8.01
CA GLY A 282 27.22 0.57 -9.01
C GLY A 282 26.83 -0.79 -9.60
N GLU A 283 26.25 -1.70 -8.80
CA GLU A 283 25.68 -2.95 -9.31
C GLU A 283 24.49 -2.68 -10.25
N ALA A 284 23.55 -1.81 -9.84
CA ALA A 284 22.36 -1.48 -10.61
C ALA A 284 22.69 -0.81 -11.95
N LEU A 285 23.67 0.09 -11.93
CA LEU A 285 24.12 0.87 -13.09
C LEU A 285 25.28 0.20 -13.84
N SER A 286 25.56 -1.07 -13.56
CA SER A 286 26.54 -1.83 -14.34
C SER A 286 26.08 -1.96 -15.80
N ILE A 287 27.03 -1.77 -16.71
CA ILE A 287 26.79 -1.80 -18.16
C ILE A 287 27.31 -3.11 -18.72
N HIS A 288 26.44 -3.84 -19.42
CA HIS A 288 26.80 -5.03 -20.19
C HIS A 288 26.15 -4.94 -21.57
N GLU A 289 26.89 -5.26 -22.64
CA GLU A 289 26.37 -5.17 -24.02
C GLU A 289 25.74 -3.81 -24.39
N ASN A 290 26.24 -2.71 -23.80
CA ASN A 290 25.71 -1.33 -23.93
C ASN A 290 24.32 -1.10 -23.32
N GLU A 291 23.91 -1.90 -22.36
CA GLU A 291 22.67 -1.72 -21.60
C GLU A 291 22.94 -1.80 -20.09
N PHE A 292 22.14 -1.06 -19.32
CA PHE A 292 22.13 -1.21 -17.86
C PHE A 292 21.42 -2.49 -17.46
N LEU A 293 22.00 -3.22 -16.51
CA LEU A 293 21.44 -4.50 -16.08
C LEU A 293 20.23 -4.36 -15.13
N PHE A 294 20.26 -3.37 -14.21
CA PHE A 294 19.24 -3.21 -13.15
C PHE A 294 18.93 -4.52 -12.39
N ALA A 295 19.91 -5.41 -12.31
CA ALA A 295 19.78 -6.76 -11.80
C ALA A 295 21.17 -7.32 -11.48
N VAL A 296 21.25 -8.21 -10.50
CA VAL A 296 22.45 -9.03 -10.26
C VAL A 296 22.15 -10.44 -10.74
N SER A 297 22.68 -10.82 -11.90
CA SER A 297 22.33 -12.08 -12.59
C SER A 297 22.46 -13.33 -11.72
N GLU A 298 23.46 -13.40 -10.84
CA GLU A 298 23.63 -14.52 -9.90
C GLU A 298 22.49 -14.59 -8.87
N LYS A 299 22.07 -13.45 -8.32
CA LYS A 299 20.95 -13.38 -7.35
C LYS A 299 19.63 -13.73 -8.02
N GLU A 300 19.44 -13.31 -9.26
CA GLU A 300 18.23 -13.58 -10.04
C GLU A 300 18.11 -15.06 -10.43
N LYS A 301 19.22 -15.66 -10.91
CA LYS A 301 19.29 -17.10 -11.20
C LYS A 301 19.01 -17.93 -9.95
N LYS A 302 19.65 -17.60 -8.83
CA LYS A 302 19.40 -18.25 -7.54
C LYS A 302 17.94 -18.07 -7.11
N GLY A 303 17.36 -16.88 -7.33
CA GLY A 303 15.95 -16.61 -7.08
C GLY A 303 15.03 -17.55 -7.87
N ARG A 304 15.30 -17.76 -9.17
CA ARG A 304 14.54 -18.71 -10.00
C ARG A 304 14.68 -20.14 -9.52
N GLU A 305 15.89 -20.56 -9.14
CA GLU A 305 16.13 -21.89 -8.58
C GLU A 305 15.33 -22.12 -7.30
N VAL A 306 15.39 -21.20 -6.34
CA VAL A 306 14.62 -21.24 -5.10
C VAL A 306 13.11 -21.25 -5.38
N PHE A 307 12.64 -20.44 -6.33
CA PHE A 307 11.22 -20.44 -6.69
C PHE A 307 10.78 -21.76 -7.32
N ASN A 308 11.61 -22.37 -8.18
CA ASN A 308 11.33 -23.67 -8.79
C ASN A 308 11.18 -24.76 -7.73
N GLU A 309 12.05 -24.77 -6.72
CA GLU A 309 11.98 -25.72 -5.60
C GLU A 309 10.69 -25.55 -4.82
N LEU A 310 10.35 -24.31 -4.44
CA LEU A 310 9.10 -23.97 -3.75
C LEU A 310 7.86 -24.41 -4.56
N TYR A 311 7.86 -24.16 -5.87
CA TYR A 311 6.77 -24.55 -6.76
C TYR A 311 6.63 -26.08 -6.84
N LYS A 312 7.74 -26.81 -7.01
CA LYS A 312 7.73 -28.29 -7.08
C LYS A 312 7.28 -28.93 -5.77
N GLU A 313 7.71 -28.38 -4.64
CA GLU A 313 7.27 -28.84 -3.32
C GLU A 313 5.76 -28.65 -3.16
N ALA A 314 5.25 -27.46 -3.50
CA ALA A 314 3.82 -27.16 -3.43
C ALA A 314 2.99 -28.04 -4.39
N GLU A 315 3.47 -28.25 -5.63
CA GLU A 315 2.82 -29.13 -6.59
C GLU A 315 2.82 -30.60 -6.11
N LYS A 316 3.92 -31.07 -5.51
CA LYS A 316 4.01 -32.41 -4.92
C LYS A 316 3.00 -32.58 -3.78
N ASN A 317 2.87 -31.58 -2.91
CA ASN A 317 1.93 -31.62 -1.79
C ASN A 317 0.48 -31.74 -2.31
N ILE A 318 0.11 -30.96 -3.33
CA ILE A 318 -1.20 -31.05 -3.98
C ILE A 318 -1.42 -32.42 -4.64
N LYS A 319 -0.42 -32.95 -5.35
CA LYS A 319 -0.51 -34.29 -5.97
C LYS A 319 -0.68 -35.38 -4.92
N ALA A 320 0.05 -35.32 -3.80
CA ALA A 320 -0.07 -36.26 -2.70
C ALA A 320 -1.46 -36.17 -2.05
N GLU A 321 -1.99 -34.97 -1.84
CA GLU A 321 -3.36 -34.76 -1.35
C GLU A 321 -4.41 -35.37 -2.30
N ILE A 322 -4.22 -35.25 -3.62
CA ILE A 322 -5.11 -35.85 -4.62
C ILE A 322 -5.01 -37.39 -4.62
N GLU A 323 -3.80 -37.96 -4.49
CA GLU A 323 -3.61 -39.42 -4.46
C GLU A 323 -4.20 -40.06 -3.19
N VAL A 324 -4.09 -39.40 -2.03
CA VAL A 324 -4.76 -39.85 -0.80
C VAL A 324 -6.28 -39.85 -0.94
N GLN A 325 -6.83 -38.95 -1.77
CA GLN A 325 -8.27 -38.85 -2.03
C GLN A 325 -8.80 -39.83 -3.11
N LYS A 326 -7.95 -40.39 -3.98
CA LYS A 326 -8.36 -41.35 -5.03
C LYS A 326 -9.05 -42.62 -4.49
N PRO A 327 -8.50 -43.37 -3.50
CA PRO A 327 -9.14 -44.59 -3.01
C PRO A 327 -10.45 -44.33 -2.26
N GLU A 328 -10.66 -43.12 -1.72
CA GLU A 328 -11.94 -42.74 -1.13
C GLU A 328 -13.02 -42.44 -2.20
N ARG A 329 -12.64 -41.92 -3.37
CA ARG A 329 -13.57 -41.67 -4.49
C ARG A 329 -13.99 -42.96 -5.19
N GLU A 330 -13.10 -43.94 -5.32
CA GLU A 330 -13.42 -45.25 -5.95
C GLU A 330 -14.36 -46.11 -5.08
N LYS A 331 -14.28 -46.01 -3.75
CA LYS A 331 -15.25 -46.66 -2.83
C LYS A 331 -16.66 -46.06 -2.90
N VAL A 332 -16.80 -44.78 -3.28
CA VAL A 332 -18.11 -44.12 -3.46
C VAL A 332 -18.74 -44.48 -4.82
N LEU A 333 -17.94 -44.80 -5.82
CA LEU A 333 -18.42 -45.21 -7.15
C LEU A 333 -18.82 -46.70 -7.21
N THR A 334 -18.15 -47.57 -6.45
CA THR A 334 -18.47 -49.01 -6.39
C THR A 334 -19.61 -49.37 -5.43
N GLY A 335 -20.02 -48.44 -4.55
CA GLY A 335 -21.16 -48.64 -3.64
C GLY A 335 -22.55 -48.29 -4.20
N LYS A 336 -22.70 -48.09 -5.52
CA LYS A 336 -23.96 -47.66 -6.16
C LYS A 336 -24.85 -48.78 -6.72
N ASP A 337 -24.43 -50.05 -6.67
CA ASP A 337 -25.22 -51.16 -7.24
C ASP A 337 -26.20 -51.85 -6.27
N GLU A 338 -26.30 -51.44 -5.00
CA GLU A 338 -27.18 -52.11 -4.01
C GLU A 338 -28.39 -51.28 -3.53
N ARG A 339 -28.84 -50.27 -4.27
CA ARG A 339 -30.02 -49.47 -3.87
C ARG A 339 -31.10 -49.38 -4.95
N ALA A 340 -31.64 -50.55 -5.30
CA ALA A 340 -32.95 -50.69 -5.92
C ALA A 340 -33.99 -51.10 -4.86
N ASN A 341 -34.17 -50.28 -3.82
CA ASN A 341 -35.41 -50.28 -3.04
C ASN A 341 -35.49 -49.04 -2.16
N ILE A 342 -36.71 -48.52 -2.01
CA ILE A 342 -37.12 -47.36 -1.19
C ILE A 342 -37.23 -46.04 -1.97
N HIS A 343 -38.35 -45.94 -2.69
CA HIS A 343 -39.08 -44.70 -2.95
C HIS A 343 -39.70 -44.19 -1.64
N SER A 344 -39.25 -43.04 -1.12
CA SER A 344 -40.10 -42.00 -0.50
C SER A 344 -39.21 -40.86 0.04
N ASN A 345 -39.65 -39.63 -0.18
CA ASN A 345 -39.17 -38.37 0.40
C ASN A 345 -38.22 -37.54 -0.47
N VAL A 346 -38.87 -36.81 -1.36
CA VAL A 346 -38.45 -35.56 -1.98
C VAL A 346 -38.29 -34.49 -0.88
N GLU A 347 -37.15 -34.49 -0.17
CA GLU A 347 -36.75 -33.33 0.68
C GLU A 347 -35.26 -33.25 1.07
N ASN A 348 -34.38 -34.16 0.63
CA ASN A 348 -32.98 -34.19 1.09
C ASN A 348 -31.91 -33.88 0.02
N LEU A 349 -32.25 -33.13 -1.03
CA LEU A 349 -31.34 -32.89 -2.16
C LEU A 349 -30.36 -31.71 -2.02
N THR A 350 -30.19 -31.13 -0.83
CA THR A 350 -29.32 -29.93 -0.65
C THR A 350 -28.13 -30.11 0.29
N ILE A 351 -27.77 -31.33 0.70
CA ILE A 351 -26.65 -31.56 1.64
C ILE A 351 -25.56 -32.52 1.09
N SER A 352 -25.75 -33.19 -0.05
CA SER A 352 -24.82 -34.27 -0.50
C SER A 352 -23.66 -33.84 -1.42
N GLN A 353 -23.24 -32.58 -1.46
CA GLN A 353 -22.08 -32.17 -2.28
C GLN A 353 -20.95 -31.44 -1.52
N ARG A 354 -20.95 -31.47 -0.18
CA ARG A 354 -19.84 -30.92 0.59
C ARG A 354 -18.87 -32.01 1.05
N GLN A 355 -17.59 -31.76 0.73
CA GLN A 355 -16.36 -32.32 1.27
C GLN A 355 -15.77 -33.54 0.57
N LYS A 356 -14.55 -33.34 0.02
CA LYS A 356 -13.33 -34.01 0.48
C LYS A 356 -12.11 -33.46 -0.28
N SER A 357 -11.71 -32.24 0.06
CA SER A 357 -10.30 -31.96 0.34
C SER A 357 -10.20 -31.83 1.86
N ILE A 358 -9.27 -32.54 2.48
CA ILE A 358 -9.07 -32.43 3.94
C ILE A 358 -8.57 -31.00 4.16
N PRO A 359 -9.32 -30.14 4.88
CA PRO A 359 -8.85 -28.79 5.14
C PRO A 359 -7.55 -28.90 5.92
N THR A 360 -6.50 -28.19 5.48
CA THR A 360 -5.29 -27.98 6.29
C THR A 360 -5.72 -27.51 7.69
N GLY A 361 -4.94 -27.83 8.73
CA GLY A 361 -5.35 -27.55 10.12
C GLY A 361 -5.77 -26.09 10.37
N ALA A 362 -5.23 -25.13 9.62
CA ALA A 362 -5.65 -23.72 9.66
C ALA A 362 -7.04 -23.48 9.05
N VAL A 363 -7.36 -24.07 7.90
CA VAL A 363 -8.69 -23.95 7.26
C VAL A 363 -9.73 -24.67 8.11
N LEU A 364 -9.40 -25.83 8.68
CA LEU A 364 -10.33 -26.52 9.59
C LEU A 364 -10.63 -25.66 10.82
N ALA A 365 -9.60 -25.05 11.43
CA ALA A 365 -9.78 -24.14 12.57
C ALA A 365 -10.61 -22.89 12.20
N GLU A 366 -10.44 -22.33 11.00
CA GLU A 366 -11.24 -21.22 10.50
C GLU A 366 -12.70 -21.63 10.29
N VAL A 367 -12.95 -22.77 9.63
CA VAL A 367 -14.28 -23.34 9.44
C VAL A 367 -14.96 -23.56 10.79
N THR A 368 -14.27 -24.20 11.74
CA THR A 368 -14.80 -24.43 13.09
C THR A 368 -15.15 -23.12 13.77
N ALA A 369 -14.28 -22.11 13.75
CA ALA A 369 -14.55 -20.82 14.38
C ALA A 369 -15.74 -20.07 13.73
N VAL A 370 -15.86 -20.10 12.40
CA VAL A 370 -16.99 -19.51 11.66
C VAL A 370 -18.29 -20.24 11.97
N THR A 371 -18.28 -21.57 12.07
CA THR A 371 -19.44 -22.38 12.44
C THR A 371 -19.86 -22.11 13.88
N GLU A 372 -18.94 -22.17 14.84
CA GLU A 372 -19.24 -21.88 16.26
C GLU A 372 -19.83 -20.48 16.44
N TYR A 373 -19.28 -19.49 15.74
CA TYR A 373 -19.79 -18.13 15.82
C TYR A 373 -21.16 -17.97 15.12
N THR A 374 -21.37 -18.66 14.00
CA THR A 374 -22.69 -18.74 13.36
C THR A 374 -23.73 -19.32 14.31
N ASP A 375 -23.41 -20.44 14.94
CA ASP A 375 -24.31 -21.14 15.85
C ASP A 375 -24.64 -20.27 17.05
N TYR A 376 -23.62 -19.59 17.61
CA TYR A 376 -23.80 -18.57 18.63
C TYR A 376 -24.79 -17.48 18.22
N LEU A 377 -24.66 -16.92 17.01
CA LEU A 377 -25.57 -15.87 16.53
C LEU A 377 -26.99 -16.40 16.35
N ASN A 378 -27.15 -17.61 15.83
CA ASN A 378 -28.46 -18.25 15.60
C ASN A 378 -29.15 -18.63 16.92
N SER A 379 -28.39 -19.08 17.91
CA SER A 379 -28.89 -19.47 19.24
C SER A 379 -28.89 -18.34 20.25
N PHE A 380 -28.59 -17.10 19.83
CA PHE A 380 -28.50 -15.95 20.72
C PHE A 380 -29.81 -15.74 21.50
N SER A 381 -29.69 -15.58 22.82
CA SER A 381 -30.78 -15.18 23.71
C SER A 381 -30.22 -14.35 24.87
N LEU A 382 -31.03 -13.41 25.37
CA LEU A 382 -30.65 -12.54 26.48
C LEU A 382 -30.36 -13.34 27.77
N GLU A 383 -31.13 -14.40 28.02
CA GLU A 383 -30.95 -15.27 29.19
C GLU A 383 -29.62 -16.03 29.14
N THR A 384 -29.24 -16.54 27.97
CA THR A 384 -27.95 -17.24 27.80
C THR A 384 -26.77 -16.28 28.00
N GLU A 385 -26.90 -15.02 27.57
CA GLU A 385 -25.87 -14.00 27.80
C GLU A 385 -25.76 -13.61 29.27
N LEU A 386 -26.88 -13.43 29.96
CA LEU A 386 -26.91 -13.16 31.40
C LEU A 386 -26.15 -14.25 32.17
N ASN A 387 -26.28 -15.52 31.78
CA ASN A 387 -25.58 -16.61 32.46
C ASN A 387 -24.04 -16.56 32.36
N LYS A 388 -23.48 -15.77 31.44
CA LYS A 388 -22.03 -15.55 31.29
C LYS A 388 -21.50 -14.38 32.14
N MET A 389 -22.41 -13.59 32.72
CA MET A 389 -22.12 -12.33 33.41
C MET A 389 -22.04 -12.50 34.94
N THR A 390 -21.17 -11.71 35.56
CA THR A 390 -21.15 -11.47 37.02
C THR A 390 -22.41 -10.75 37.48
N LYS A 391 -22.62 -10.64 38.79
CA LYS A 391 -23.80 -9.96 39.36
C LYS A 391 -23.85 -8.49 38.94
N GLU A 392 -22.71 -7.81 38.94
CA GLU A 392 -22.55 -6.41 38.55
C GLU A 392 -22.80 -6.24 37.05
N GLU A 393 -22.21 -7.10 36.22
CA GLU A 393 -22.43 -7.11 34.77
C GLU A 393 -23.91 -7.37 34.42
N LYS A 394 -24.59 -8.29 35.13
CA LYS A 394 -26.04 -8.54 34.96
C LYS A 394 -26.89 -7.31 35.28
N PHE A 395 -26.56 -6.61 36.37
CA PHE A 395 -27.25 -5.38 36.73
C PHE A 395 -27.11 -4.32 35.63
N ILE A 396 -25.89 -4.12 35.15
CA ILE A 396 -25.60 -3.20 34.04
C ILE A 396 -26.37 -3.62 32.78
N PHE A 397 -26.29 -4.90 32.40
CA PHE A 397 -26.94 -5.42 31.20
C PHE A 397 -28.46 -5.23 31.27
N ASN A 398 -29.11 -5.61 32.38
CA ASN A 398 -30.55 -5.46 32.54
C ASN A 398 -30.98 -3.98 32.46
N ASN A 399 -30.22 -3.05 33.05
CA ASN A 399 -30.53 -1.62 32.93
C ASN A 399 -30.46 -1.14 31.48
N LEU A 400 -29.48 -1.60 30.70
CA LEU A 400 -29.38 -1.28 29.27
C LEU A 400 -30.51 -1.90 28.45
N ILE A 401 -30.85 -3.16 28.75
CA ILE A 401 -31.97 -3.87 28.10
C ILE A 401 -33.27 -3.10 28.34
N GLU A 402 -33.54 -2.70 29.57
CA GLU A 402 -34.73 -1.91 29.93
C GLU A 402 -34.71 -0.52 29.26
N LYS A 403 -33.58 0.20 29.36
CA LYS A 403 -33.41 1.55 28.80
C LYS A 403 -33.71 1.63 27.30
N TYR A 404 -33.30 0.63 26.54
CA TYR A 404 -33.47 0.58 25.09
C TYR A 404 -34.62 -0.33 24.65
N ASN A 405 -35.40 -0.86 25.60
CA ASN A 405 -36.47 -1.83 25.36
C ASN A 405 -36.03 -2.98 24.43
N LEU A 406 -34.89 -3.59 24.79
CA LEU A 406 -34.25 -4.62 23.98
C LEU A 406 -34.92 -5.98 24.21
N THR A 407 -35.28 -6.62 23.11
CA THR A 407 -35.76 -7.99 23.04
C THR A 407 -34.75 -8.83 22.26
N ARG A 408 -35.03 -10.13 22.10
CA ARG A 408 -34.21 -10.99 21.24
C ARG A 408 -34.22 -10.48 19.80
N GLU A 409 -35.37 -10.01 19.33
CA GLU A 409 -35.64 -9.61 17.95
C GLU A 409 -34.91 -8.32 17.58
N ASN A 410 -34.83 -7.36 18.49
CA ASN A 410 -34.27 -6.04 18.20
C ASN A 410 -32.85 -5.79 18.78
N TYR A 411 -32.23 -6.79 19.39
CA TYR A 411 -30.89 -6.65 19.94
C TYR A 411 -29.87 -6.30 18.84
N PRO A 412 -29.19 -5.13 18.90
CA PRO A 412 -28.40 -4.62 17.78
C PRO A 412 -27.29 -5.59 17.35
N GLY A 413 -27.20 -5.83 16.05
CA GLY A 413 -26.11 -6.63 15.47
C GLY A 413 -24.72 -6.11 15.81
N LEU A 414 -24.56 -4.79 15.90
CA LEU A 414 -23.29 -4.13 16.25
C LEU A 414 -22.80 -4.47 17.66
N CYS A 415 -23.71 -4.85 18.56
CA CYS A 415 -23.38 -5.30 19.90
C CYS A 415 -23.02 -6.79 19.96
N LYS A 416 -23.04 -7.51 18.84
CA LYS A 416 -22.73 -8.95 18.80
C LYS A 416 -21.44 -9.23 18.04
N VAL A 417 -20.65 -8.22 17.68
CA VAL A 417 -19.52 -8.36 16.75
C VAL A 417 -18.33 -9.05 17.41
N ALA A 418 -17.82 -10.12 16.80
CA ALA A 418 -16.60 -10.77 17.24
C ALA A 418 -15.35 -10.08 16.67
N LEU A 419 -14.57 -9.44 17.53
CA LEU A 419 -13.30 -8.79 17.17
C LEU A 419 -12.09 -9.69 17.47
N LYS A 420 -11.04 -9.58 16.66
CA LYS A 420 -9.83 -10.42 16.75
C LYS A 420 -9.11 -10.37 18.08
N LYS A 421 -9.15 -9.21 18.74
CA LYS A 421 -8.57 -9.00 20.06
C LYS A 421 -9.59 -9.12 21.19
N GLY A 422 -10.85 -9.49 20.89
CA GLY A 422 -11.93 -9.62 21.87
C GLY A 422 -11.63 -10.61 23.00
N LYS A 423 -10.77 -11.61 22.76
CA LYS A 423 -10.35 -12.60 23.77
C LYS A 423 -9.64 -12.03 25.00
N TYR A 424 -9.20 -10.77 24.98
CA TYR A 424 -8.59 -10.10 26.13
C TYR A 424 -9.63 -9.46 27.08
N ILE A 425 -10.91 -9.54 26.72
CA ILE A 425 -12.05 -9.11 27.55
C ILE A 425 -12.77 -10.37 28.03
N HIS A 426 -12.90 -10.52 29.34
CA HIS A 426 -13.69 -11.59 29.94
C HIS A 426 -15.18 -11.23 30.05
N THR A 427 -15.50 -9.93 30.12
CA THR A 427 -16.88 -9.45 29.97
C THR A 427 -17.44 -9.85 28.60
N PRO A 428 -18.65 -10.41 28.52
CA PRO A 428 -19.26 -10.76 27.23
C PRO A 428 -19.33 -9.58 26.27
N HIS A 429 -19.07 -9.83 24.98
CA HIS A 429 -19.02 -8.77 23.97
C HIS A 429 -20.35 -8.06 23.75
N THR A 430 -21.44 -8.79 23.92
CA THR A 430 -22.81 -8.30 24.02
C THR A 430 -22.93 -7.14 24.99
N LEU A 431 -22.45 -7.31 26.22
CA LEU A 431 -22.50 -6.26 27.22
C LEU A 431 -21.54 -5.11 26.92
N TRP A 432 -20.24 -5.37 26.69
CA TRP A 432 -19.30 -4.26 26.61
C TRP A 432 -19.52 -3.40 25.35
N GLN A 433 -19.95 -3.98 24.23
CA GLN A 433 -20.26 -3.23 23.01
C GLN A 433 -21.52 -2.38 23.17
N LEU A 434 -22.57 -2.94 23.80
CA LEU A 434 -23.79 -2.20 24.10
C LEU A 434 -23.54 -1.04 25.07
N TRP A 435 -22.72 -1.27 26.09
CA TRP A 435 -22.35 -0.22 27.03
C TRP A 435 -21.49 0.87 26.39
N ILE A 436 -20.58 0.54 25.48
CA ILE A 436 -19.84 1.56 24.72
C ILE A 436 -20.80 2.42 23.90
N LEU A 437 -21.76 1.81 23.21
CA LEU A 437 -22.75 2.57 22.45
C LEU A 437 -23.58 3.47 23.36
N ASP A 438 -23.98 2.98 24.53
CA ASP A 438 -24.66 3.77 25.55
C ASP A 438 -23.84 5.00 25.97
N GLN A 439 -22.55 4.82 26.26
CA GLN A 439 -21.64 5.91 26.62
C GLN A 439 -21.45 6.92 25.48
N ILE A 440 -21.36 6.44 24.24
CA ILE A 440 -21.28 7.30 23.05
C ILE A 440 -22.53 8.17 22.92
N LEU A 441 -23.71 7.56 23.08
CA LEU A 441 -25.01 8.21 22.89
C LEU A 441 -25.44 9.09 24.08
N THR A 442 -24.86 8.89 25.26
CA THR A 442 -25.20 9.66 26.46
C THR A 442 -24.08 10.60 26.88
N THR A 443 -22.95 10.06 27.30
CA THR A 443 -21.82 10.82 27.85
C THR A 443 -21.13 11.67 26.79
N PHE A 444 -20.95 11.12 25.58
CA PHE A 444 -20.23 11.77 24.47
C PHE A 444 -21.14 12.38 23.40
N ARG A 445 -22.46 12.46 23.65
CA ARG A 445 -23.40 13.09 22.71
C ARG A 445 -23.00 14.55 22.45
N GLY A 446 -22.79 14.89 21.19
CA GLY A 446 -22.33 16.21 20.75
C GLY A 446 -20.90 16.57 21.17
N LYS A 447 -20.13 15.62 21.72
CA LYS A 447 -18.74 15.82 22.14
C LYS A 447 -17.79 15.04 21.25
N GLN A 448 -16.52 15.42 21.36
CA GLN A 448 -15.41 14.65 20.80
C GLN A 448 -15.09 13.46 21.69
N LEU A 449 -14.78 12.33 21.08
CA LEU A 449 -14.41 11.10 21.75
C LEU A 449 -13.06 10.59 21.24
N THR A 450 -12.27 10.02 22.15
CA THR A 450 -11.09 9.22 21.82
C THR A 450 -11.20 7.85 22.47
N ALA A 451 -10.50 6.84 21.96
CA ALA A 451 -10.49 5.50 22.57
C ALA A 451 -10.00 5.56 24.03
N LYS A 452 -9.04 6.44 24.32
CA LYS A 452 -8.51 6.67 25.66
C LYS A 452 -9.56 7.23 26.63
N MET A 453 -10.35 8.22 26.19
CA MET A 453 -11.44 8.78 27.00
C MET A 453 -12.50 7.73 27.29
N LEU A 454 -12.89 6.95 26.27
CA LEU A 454 -13.85 5.86 26.43
C LEU A 454 -13.32 4.81 27.42
N TYR A 455 -12.05 4.42 27.30
CA TYR A 455 -11.42 3.47 28.22
C TYR A 455 -11.48 3.96 29.67
N GLN A 456 -11.19 5.24 29.92
CA GLN A 456 -11.25 5.81 31.27
C GLN A 456 -12.65 5.72 31.89
N GLU A 457 -13.68 5.86 31.08
CA GLU A 457 -15.07 5.78 31.52
C GLU A 457 -15.48 4.34 31.87
N ILE A 458 -15.04 3.35 31.07
CA ILE A 458 -15.57 1.98 31.14
C ILE A 458 -14.65 0.99 31.88
N ASN A 459 -13.38 1.32 32.14
CA ASN A 459 -12.40 0.36 32.65
C ASN A 459 -12.73 -0.21 34.04
N SER A 460 -13.56 0.47 34.84
CA SER A 460 -13.94 0.01 36.16
C SER A 460 -15.06 -1.04 36.12
N GLN A 461 -15.74 -1.17 34.99
CA GLN A 461 -16.95 -1.97 34.83
C GLN A 461 -16.70 -3.31 34.13
N PHE A 462 -15.55 -3.49 33.48
CA PHE A 462 -15.25 -4.69 32.70
C PHE A 462 -14.17 -5.55 33.32
N ARG A 463 -14.33 -6.87 33.15
CA ARG A 463 -13.33 -7.87 33.50
C ARG A 463 -12.36 -8.05 32.36
N PHE A 464 -11.08 -7.83 32.61
CA PHE A 464 -10.03 -8.02 31.62
C PHE A 464 -8.71 -8.44 32.18
N ASP A 465 -7.86 -8.95 31.29
CA ASP A 465 -6.48 -9.24 31.60
C ASP A 465 -5.64 -7.96 31.57
N TYR A 466 -5.37 -7.41 32.76
CA TYR A 466 -4.57 -6.19 32.96
C TYR A 466 -3.15 -6.27 32.37
N LYS A 467 -2.61 -7.48 32.14
CA LYS A 467 -1.31 -7.67 31.48
C LYS A 467 -1.30 -7.16 30.04
N PHE A 468 -2.48 -6.95 29.44
CA PHE A 468 -2.65 -6.55 28.05
C PHE A 468 -3.33 -5.19 27.90
N LYS A 469 -3.11 -4.24 28.83
CA LYS A 469 -3.70 -2.89 28.78
C LYS A 469 -3.54 -2.19 27.41
N SER A 470 -2.40 -2.29 26.76
CA SER A 470 -2.19 -1.68 25.42
C SER A 470 -2.98 -2.38 24.30
N LYS A 471 -3.42 -3.63 24.49
CA LYS A 471 -4.28 -4.34 23.52
C LYS A 471 -5.73 -3.88 23.61
N TRP A 472 -6.15 -3.37 24.76
CA TRP A 472 -7.49 -2.82 25.00
C TRP A 472 -7.73 -1.53 24.24
N ASP A 473 -6.79 -0.62 24.39
CA ASP A 473 -6.70 0.62 23.64
C ASP A 473 -6.88 0.38 22.13
N LEU A 474 -6.21 -0.65 21.60
CA LEU A 474 -6.34 -1.06 20.20
C LEU A 474 -7.70 -1.70 19.88
N LEU A 475 -8.28 -2.48 20.79
CA LEU A 475 -9.58 -3.13 20.59
C LEU A 475 -10.72 -2.12 20.60
N LEU A 476 -10.69 -1.16 21.52
CA LEU A 476 -11.62 -0.03 21.54
C LEU A 476 -11.48 0.81 20.27
N TYR A 477 -10.24 1.08 19.85
CA TYR A 477 -10.00 1.76 18.58
C TYR A 477 -10.54 0.98 17.37
N GLU A 478 -10.31 -0.34 17.29
CA GLU A 478 -10.88 -1.21 16.25
C GLU A 478 -12.41 -1.14 16.24
N TYR A 479 -13.06 -1.14 17.40
CA TYR A 479 -14.51 -1.00 17.50
C TYR A 479 -14.98 0.40 17.08
N LEU A 480 -14.31 1.48 17.49
CA LEU A 480 -14.65 2.85 17.07
C LEU A 480 -14.50 3.05 15.55
N LEU A 481 -13.49 2.43 14.93
CA LEU A 481 -13.34 2.45 13.46
C LEU A 481 -14.49 1.72 12.77
N LEU A 482 -14.96 0.61 13.33
CA LEU A 482 -16.16 -0.07 12.85
C LEU A 482 -17.38 0.86 12.94
N LEU A 483 -17.56 1.55 14.07
CA LEU A 483 -18.67 2.51 14.23
C LEU A 483 -18.55 3.70 13.27
N GLU A 484 -17.33 4.11 12.90
CA GLU A 484 -17.09 5.10 11.86
C GLU A 484 -17.46 4.59 10.46
N ASP A 485 -17.06 3.38 10.10
CA ASP A 485 -17.35 2.76 8.80
C ASP A 485 -18.86 2.66 8.53
N ILE A 486 -19.61 2.40 9.61
CA ILE A 486 -21.07 2.35 9.64
C ILE A 486 -21.71 3.75 9.56
N GLY A 487 -20.94 4.81 9.84
CA GLY A 487 -21.42 6.20 9.85
C GLY A 487 -21.98 6.67 11.20
N LEU A 488 -21.85 5.88 12.28
CA LEU A 488 -22.26 6.30 13.63
C LEU A 488 -21.29 7.34 14.22
N LEU A 489 -20.02 7.25 13.82
CA LEU A 489 -18.95 8.17 14.16
C LEU A 489 -18.36 8.79 12.89
N ARG A 490 -17.69 9.93 13.06
CA ARG A 490 -16.88 10.56 12.00
C ARG A 490 -15.53 10.96 12.54
N THR A 491 -14.43 10.55 11.92
CA THR A 491 -13.10 11.04 12.32
C THR A 491 -12.96 12.53 12.02
N ILE A 492 -12.60 13.31 13.03
CA ILE A 492 -12.27 14.73 12.92
C ILE A 492 -10.76 14.91 12.73
N LYS A 493 -9.97 14.12 13.45
CA LYS A 493 -8.50 14.19 13.42
C LYS A 493 -7.92 12.78 13.50
N ARG A 494 -7.29 12.35 12.41
CA ARG A 494 -6.59 11.06 12.33
C ARG A 494 -5.14 11.26 12.76
N SER A 495 -4.66 10.44 13.69
CA SER A 495 -3.23 10.36 13.99
C SER A 495 -2.53 9.56 12.89
N ILE A 496 -1.26 9.88 12.63
CA ILE A 496 -0.42 9.23 11.60
C ILE A 496 -0.06 7.78 12.02
N VAL A 497 -0.17 7.47 13.31
CA VAL A 497 0.03 6.14 13.89
C VAL A 497 -1.33 5.59 14.33
N ILE A 498 -1.52 4.26 14.37
CA ILE A 498 -2.65 3.62 15.06
C ILE A 498 -2.61 4.10 16.51
N ASP A 499 -3.38 5.13 16.81
CA ASP A 499 -3.25 5.91 18.02
C ASP A 499 -4.63 6.09 18.62
N VAL A 500 -4.73 5.70 19.88
CA VAL A 500 -5.89 5.90 20.74
C VAL A 500 -6.32 7.35 20.88
N ASN A 501 -5.49 8.30 20.44
CA ASN A 501 -5.79 9.72 20.38
C ASN A 501 -6.55 10.15 19.12
N THR A 502 -6.94 9.24 18.23
CA THR A 502 -7.85 9.56 17.11
C THR A 502 -9.14 10.14 17.66
N VAL A 503 -9.55 11.28 17.11
CA VAL A 503 -10.71 12.04 17.59
C VAL A 503 -11.90 11.80 16.69
N PHE A 504 -13.00 11.32 17.28
CA PHE A 504 -14.27 11.04 16.63
C PHE A 504 -15.34 12.06 17.06
N SER A 505 -16.21 12.47 16.15
CA SER A 505 -17.50 13.10 16.46
C SER A 505 -18.62 12.07 16.35
N VAL A 506 -19.50 12.04 17.35
CA VAL A 506 -20.72 11.23 17.33
C VAL A 506 -21.71 11.81 16.32
N GLN A 507 -22.23 10.99 15.41
CA GLN A 507 -23.19 11.42 14.38
C GLN A 507 -24.65 11.11 14.74
N LEU A 508 -24.90 10.06 15.52
CA LEU A 508 -26.25 9.64 15.89
C LEU A 508 -26.69 10.10 17.26
N GLU A 509 -28.00 10.30 17.39
CA GLU A 509 -28.65 10.67 18.64
C GLU A 509 -29.26 9.49 19.38
N THR A 510 -29.55 8.40 18.67
CA THR A 510 -30.26 7.22 19.20
C THR A 510 -29.58 5.93 18.76
N LEU A 511 -29.85 4.86 19.51
CA LEU A 511 -29.37 3.53 19.17
C LEU A 511 -30.20 3.00 17.98
N PRO A 512 -29.57 2.62 16.85
CA PRO A 512 -30.30 2.12 15.70
C PRO A 512 -30.84 0.71 15.97
N LEU A 513 -32.14 0.62 16.27
CA LEU A 513 -32.84 -0.64 16.54
C LEU A 513 -33.50 -1.17 15.27
N ILE A 514 -33.29 -2.44 14.97
CA ILE A 514 -33.96 -3.15 13.87
C ILE A 514 -34.74 -4.30 14.48
N ASN A 515 -36.06 -4.37 14.27
CA ASN A 515 -36.88 -5.47 14.76
C ASN A 515 -36.81 -6.70 13.84
N ASP A 516 -35.61 -7.20 13.59
CA ASP A 516 -35.35 -8.39 12.77
C ASP A 516 -34.11 -9.13 13.30
N PHE A 517 -34.36 -10.25 13.97
CA PHE A 517 -33.32 -11.08 14.57
C PHE A 517 -32.29 -11.58 13.54
N LYS A 518 -32.76 -11.97 12.34
CA LYS A 518 -31.91 -12.53 11.29
C LYS A 518 -31.03 -11.44 10.71
N MET A 519 -31.60 -10.26 10.44
CA MET A 519 -30.85 -9.10 9.95
C MET A 519 -29.79 -8.65 10.96
N ASN A 520 -30.14 -8.55 12.25
CA ASN A 520 -29.16 -8.23 13.31
C ASN A 520 -28.03 -9.26 13.39
N SER A 521 -28.33 -10.54 13.16
CA SER A 521 -27.31 -11.60 13.15
C SER A 521 -26.39 -11.49 11.93
N TYR A 522 -26.92 -11.14 10.76
CA TYR A 522 -26.11 -10.88 9.56
C TYR A 522 -25.25 -9.63 9.67
N ILE A 523 -25.76 -8.55 10.27
CA ILE A 523 -24.96 -7.36 10.58
C ILE A 523 -23.80 -7.72 11.52
N ALA A 524 -24.08 -8.44 12.61
CA ALA A 524 -23.05 -8.90 13.53
C ALA A 524 -21.98 -9.72 12.79
N PHE A 525 -22.43 -10.64 11.93
CA PHE A 525 -21.54 -11.50 11.16
C PHE A 525 -20.66 -10.70 10.19
N TYR A 526 -21.25 -9.80 9.39
CA TYR A 526 -20.56 -8.95 8.41
C TYR A 526 -19.39 -8.17 9.01
N TYR A 527 -19.59 -7.58 10.20
CA TYR A 527 -18.57 -6.77 10.85
C TYR A 527 -17.60 -7.57 11.73
N SER A 528 -17.82 -8.87 11.87
CA SER A 528 -16.93 -9.72 12.67
C SER A 528 -15.69 -10.11 11.90
N GLN A 529 -14.63 -10.47 12.63
CA GLN A 529 -13.39 -11.00 12.06
C GLN A 529 -13.56 -12.28 11.21
N TYR A 530 -14.75 -12.87 11.23
CA TYR A 530 -15.11 -14.13 10.58
C TYR A 530 -15.77 -13.93 9.21
N PHE A 531 -16.16 -12.70 8.88
CA PHE A 531 -16.62 -12.39 7.54
C PHE A 531 -15.45 -11.87 6.71
N ASP A 532 -15.14 -12.62 5.67
CA ASP A 532 -14.18 -12.26 4.64
C ASP A 532 -14.86 -12.60 3.31
N GLU A 533 -14.99 -11.61 2.43
CA GLU A 533 -15.67 -11.77 1.14
C GLU A 533 -14.99 -12.83 0.27
N ASP A 534 -13.69 -13.00 0.46
CA ASP A 534 -12.86 -13.96 -0.25
C ASP A 534 -12.79 -15.32 0.46
N SER A 535 -13.40 -15.46 1.66
CA SER A 535 -13.39 -16.72 2.40
C SER A 535 -14.17 -17.80 1.67
N GLN A 536 -13.54 -18.97 1.51
CA GLN A 536 -14.18 -20.17 0.97
C GLN A 536 -15.05 -20.91 2.00
N VAL A 537 -15.03 -20.45 3.27
CA VAL A 537 -15.78 -21.07 4.37
C VAL A 537 -17.28 -20.80 4.24
N LEU A 538 -17.64 -19.65 3.67
CA LEU A 538 -19.02 -19.24 3.45
C LEU A 538 -19.42 -19.55 2.01
N ASP A 539 -20.59 -20.14 1.82
CA ASP A 539 -21.16 -20.19 0.47
C ASP A 539 -21.59 -18.80 -0.02
N GLU A 540 -21.56 -18.65 -1.35
CA GLU A 540 -21.90 -17.40 -2.02
C GLU A 540 -23.32 -16.91 -1.71
N VAL A 541 -24.28 -17.83 -1.51
CA VAL A 541 -25.66 -17.46 -1.15
C VAL A 541 -25.67 -16.72 0.18
N ARG A 542 -24.99 -17.27 1.19
CA ARG A 542 -24.89 -16.64 2.50
C ARG A 542 -24.13 -15.32 2.47
N LYS A 543 -23.06 -15.21 1.66
CA LYS A 543 -22.36 -13.93 1.46
C LYS A 543 -23.29 -12.86 0.89
N ILE A 544 -24.10 -13.21 -0.11
CA ILE A 544 -25.09 -12.30 -0.72
C ILE A 544 -26.13 -11.85 0.31
N GLU A 545 -26.66 -12.78 1.12
CA GLU A 545 -27.63 -12.44 2.16
C GLU A 545 -27.03 -11.49 3.21
N VAL A 546 -25.79 -11.74 3.64
CA VAL A 546 -25.08 -10.91 4.61
C VAL A 546 -24.82 -9.51 4.04
N ARG A 547 -24.35 -9.40 2.78
CA ARG A 547 -24.18 -8.11 2.10
C ARG A 547 -25.50 -7.35 1.98
N LYS A 548 -26.58 -8.03 1.60
CA LYS A 548 -27.91 -7.40 1.48
C LYS A 548 -28.39 -6.85 2.83
N ALA A 549 -28.16 -7.58 3.92
CA ALA A 549 -28.46 -7.11 5.27
C ALA A 549 -27.61 -5.88 5.65
N TYR A 550 -26.32 -5.87 5.31
CA TYR A 550 -25.45 -4.71 5.51
C TYR A 550 -25.94 -3.47 4.73
N GLU A 551 -26.23 -3.60 3.43
CA GLU A 551 -26.70 -2.47 2.61
C GLU A 551 -28.04 -1.92 3.12
N ASN A 552 -28.97 -2.82 3.48
CA ASN A 552 -30.24 -2.43 4.09
C ASN A 552 -30.01 -1.68 5.42
N TYR A 553 -29.05 -2.15 6.23
CA TYR A 553 -28.73 -1.51 7.49
C TYR A 553 -28.15 -0.11 7.30
N LYS A 554 -27.20 0.03 6.36
CA LYS A 554 -26.61 1.31 6.00
C LYS A 554 -27.66 2.31 5.50
N ALA A 555 -28.63 1.84 4.73
CA ALA A 555 -29.76 2.66 4.28
C ALA A 555 -30.62 3.14 5.47
N ILE A 556 -30.92 2.27 6.44
CA ILE A 556 -31.64 2.64 7.68
C ILE A 556 -30.85 3.72 8.43
N LEU A 557 -29.54 3.53 8.61
CA LEU A 557 -28.70 4.49 9.32
C LEU A 557 -28.61 5.85 8.64
N THR A 558 -28.60 5.87 7.31
CA THR A 558 -28.58 7.13 6.54
C THR A 558 -29.92 7.88 6.65
N SER A 559 -31.00 7.18 7.01
CA SER A 559 -32.33 7.77 7.21
C SER A 559 -32.59 8.29 8.63
N LEU A 560 -31.75 7.91 9.59
CA LEU A 560 -31.73 8.40 10.98
C LEU A 560 -30.87 9.65 11.08
#